data_AF-A0A376KJZ6-F1
#
_entry.id   AF-A0A376KJZ6-F1
#
_cell.length_a   1.000
_cell.length_b   1.000
_cell.length_c   1.000
_cell.angle_alpha   90.00
_cell.angle_beta   90.00
_cell.angle_gamma   90.00
#
_symmetry.space_group_name_H-M   'P 1'
#
loop_
_entity.id
_entity.type
_entity.pdbx_description
1 polymer ?
#
loop_
_entity_poly.entity_id
_entity_poly.type
_entity_poly.pdbx_seq_one_letter_code
_entity_poly.pdbx_strand_id
1 'polypeptide(L)'
;MVARVSDVLEFAFPGQKFNVLKVCDSGVYNMINVSWLDGPTEAEVRFITRAFEGKNGLRFVHESRKFSNEFVQECIDRLRKKYGQSNVPPDVTVARYWKNDLWKIKTDRFPGNIDVAINEMGTETSKYRKVV
;
A
#
# COMPACT_ATOMS: atom_id res chain seq x y z
N MET A 1 4.48 -22.33 -21.64
CA MET A 1 3.77 -21.03 -21.54
C MET A 1 4.29 -20.32 -20.29
N VAL A 2 4.77 -19.08 -20.39
CA VAL A 2 5.19 -18.32 -19.20
C VAL A 2 3.95 -17.65 -18.62
N ALA A 3 3.62 -17.92 -17.36
CA ALA A 3 2.47 -17.30 -16.69
C ALA A 3 2.58 -15.77 -16.70
N ARG A 4 1.47 -15.05 -16.84
CA ARG A 4 1.46 -13.59 -16.76
C ARG A 4 1.40 -13.16 -15.30
N VAL A 5 1.97 -12.00 -14.98
CA VAL A 5 1.93 -11.43 -13.62
C VAL A 5 0.48 -11.31 -13.13
N SER A 6 -0.44 -10.85 -13.98
CA SER A 6 -1.86 -10.72 -13.66
C SER A 6 -2.49 -12.04 -13.20
N ASP A 7 -2.20 -13.13 -13.89
CA ASP A 7 -2.82 -14.44 -13.64
C ASP A 7 -2.36 -15.01 -12.29
N VAL A 8 -1.07 -14.83 -11.97
CA VAL A 8 -0.51 -15.29 -10.69
C VAL A 8 -1.03 -14.45 -9.53
N LEU A 9 -1.18 -13.14 -9.71
CA LEU A 9 -1.74 -12.25 -8.68
C LEU A 9 -3.23 -12.53 -8.43
N GLU A 10 -4.01 -12.78 -9.48
CA GLU A 10 -5.43 -13.14 -9.35
C GLU A 10 -5.61 -14.47 -8.60
N PHE A 11 -4.76 -15.46 -8.88
CA PHE A 11 -4.76 -16.72 -8.15
C PHE A 11 -4.37 -16.55 -6.66
N ALA A 12 -3.33 -15.74 -6.38
CA ALA A 12 -2.83 -15.55 -5.02
C ALA A 12 -3.75 -14.68 -4.15
N PHE A 13 -4.45 -13.72 -4.75
CA PHE A 13 -5.33 -12.78 -4.05
C PHE A 13 -6.72 -12.72 -4.67
N PRO A 14 -7.54 -13.79 -4.52
CA PRO A 14 -8.85 -13.87 -5.13
C PRO A 14 -9.72 -12.66 -4.79
N GLY A 15 -10.31 -12.04 -5.81
CA GLY A 15 -11.19 -10.87 -5.67
C GLY A 15 -10.45 -9.53 -5.48
N GLN A 16 -9.12 -9.50 -5.40
CA GLN A 16 -8.36 -8.25 -5.49
C GLN A 16 -8.21 -7.83 -6.94
N LYS A 17 -8.54 -6.58 -7.25
CA LYS A 17 -8.27 -5.99 -8.55
C LYS A 17 -6.88 -5.36 -8.56
N PHE A 18 -6.06 -5.79 -9.52
CA PHE A 18 -4.75 -5.21 -9.82
C PHE A 18 -4.77 -4.51 -11.17
N ASN A 19 -4.13 -3.35 -11.24
CA ASN A 19 -3.77 -2.69 -12.47
C ASN A 19 -2.31 -3.03 -12.80
N VAL A 20 -2.10 -3.73 -13.92
CA VAL A 20 -0.78 -4.19 -14.36
C VAL A 20 -0.44 -3.48 -15.68
N LEU A 21 0.49 -2.54 -15.62
CA LEU A 21 0.93 -1.74 -16.76
C LEU A 21 2.34 -2.13 -17.17
N LYS A 22 2.52 -2.56 -18.42
CA LYS A 22 3.85 -2.72 -19.01
C LYS A 22 4.41 -1.35 -19.37
N VAL A 23 5.65 -1.10 -18.99
CA VAL A 23 6.35 0.15 -19.29
C VAL A 23 7.59 -0.18 -20.12
N CYS A 24 7.76 0.61 -21.19
CA CYS A 24 8.95 0.59 -22.02
C CYS A 24 9.78 1.81 -21.69
N ASP A 25 11.05 1.60 -21.38
CA ASP A 25 12.04 2.66 -21.30
C ASP A 25 12.83 2.67 -22.60
N SER A 26 12.92 3.84 -23.24
CA SER A 26 13.67 4.01 -24.49
C SER A 26 13.29 3.00 -25.59
N GLY A 27 12.00 2.63 -25.67
CA GLY A 27 11.47 1.67 -26.63
C GLY A 27 11.67 0.19 -26.26
N VAL A 28 12.31 -0.12 -25.13
CA VAL A 28 12.56 -1.48 -24.67
C VAL A 28 11.67 -1.80 -23.48
N TYR A 29 10.91 -2.89 -23.58
CA TYR A 29 10.19 -3.43 -22.43
C TYR A 29 11.18 -3.85 -21.35
N ASN A 30 11.14 -3.16 -20.21
CA ASN A 30 12.03 -3.44 -19.10
C ASN A 30 11.34 -3.34 -17.73
N MET A 31 10.07 -2.92 -17.67
CA MET A 31 9.40 -2.65 -16.40
C MET A 31 7.91 -3.00 -16.43
N ILE A 32 7.39 -3.42 -15.28
CA ILE A 32 5.95 -3.51 -15.01
C ILE A 32 5.63 -2.65 -13.79
N ASN A 33 4.57 -1.83 -13.88
CA ASN A 33 3.95 -1.21 -12.72
C ASN A 33 2.72 -2.00 -12.31
N VAL A 34 2.69 -2.47 -11.07
CA VAL A 34 1.55 -3.16 -10.45
C VAL A 34 0.98 -2.23 -9.39
N SER A 35 -0.26 -1.77 -9.57
CA SER A 35 -0.95 -0.95 -8.57
C SER A 35 -2.33 -1.47 -8.22
N TRP A 36 -2.75 -1.28 -6.98
CA TRP A 36 -4.05 -1.73 -6.48
C TRP A 36 -4.55 -0.86 -5.33
N LEU A 37 -5.85 -1.01 -5.01
CA LEU A 37 -6.51 -0.34 -3.89
C LEU A 37 -6.68 -1.32 -2.72
N ASP A 38 -6.30 -0.88 -1.52
CA ASP A 38 -6.35 -1.64 -0.27
C ASP A 38 -5.70 -3.02 -0.38
N GLY A 39 -6.26 -4.05 0.24
CA GLY A 39 -5.88 -5.42 -0.12
C GLY A 39 -4.62 -5.97 0.56
N PRO A 40 -3.79 -6.75 -0.17
CA PRO A 40 -2.54 -7.27 0.34
C PRO A 40 -1.51 -6.16 0.50
N THR A 41 -0.52 -6.35 1.38
CA THR A 41 0.58 -5.41 1.54
C THR A 41 1.48 -5.39 0.32
N GLU A 42 2.25 -4.32 0.14
CA GLU A 42 3.25 -4.27 -0.92
C GLU A 42 4.27 -5.39 -0.77
N ALA A 43 4.65 -5.76 0.45
CA ALA A 43 5.55 -6.87 0.70
C ALA A 43 4.97 -8.24 0.26
N GLU A 44 3.67 -8.47 0.50
CA GLU A 44 2.97 -9.68 0.07
C GLU A 44 2.92 -9.79 -1.46
N VAL A 45 2.63 -8.68 -2.15
CA VAL A 45 2.64 -8.64 -3.62
C VAL A 45 4.05 -8.79 -4.17
N ARG A 46 5.01 -8.04 -3.60
CA ARG A 46 6.43 -8.08 -3.98
C ARG A 46 7.05 -9.47 -3.85
N PHE A 47 6.64 -10.22 -2.83
CA PHE A 47 7.09 -11.60 -2.64
C PHE A 47 6.82 -12.47 -3.88
N ILE A 48 5.71 -12.22 -4.57
CA ILE A 48 5.28 -12.93 -5.79
C ILE A 48 5.91 -12.31 -7.03
N THR A 49 5.79 -10.99 -7.21
CA THR A 49 6.19 -10.28 -8.44
C THR A 49 7.70 -10.28 -8.69
N ARG A 50 8.52 -10.30 -7.63
CA ARG A 50 9.99 -10.42 -7.77
C ARG A 50 10.43 -11.67 -8.53
N ALA A 51 9.62 -12.72 -8.56
CA ALA A 51 9.92 -13.94 -9.30
C ALA A 51 9.89 -13.76 -10.84
N PHE A 52 9.40 -12.61 -11.32
CA PHE A 52 9.33 -12.26 -12.73
C PHE A 52 10.50 -11.37 -13.19
N GLU A 53 11.18 -10.69 -12.26
CA GLU A 53 12.35 -9.89 -12.56
C GLU A 53 13.49 -10.76 -13.14
N GLY A 54 14.23 -10.22 -14.10
CA GLY A 54 15.29 -10.92 -14.83
C GLY A 54 14.80 -11.88 -15.92
N LYS A 55 13.48 -12.04 -16.10
CA LYS A 55 12.91 -12.93 -17.14
C LYS A 55 12.38 -12.14 -18.33
N ASN A 56 12.65 -12.62 -19.55
CA ASN A 56 12.08 -12.08 -20.80
C ASN A 56 12.30 -10.56 -20.97
N GLY A 57 13.47 -10.05 -20.59
CA GLY A 57 13.82 -8.63 -20.69
C GLY A 57 13.24 -7.74 -19.58
N LEU A 58 12.37 -8.26 -18.71
CA LEU A 58 11.86 -7.53 -17.55
C LEU A 58 12.98 -7.33 -16.52
N ARG A 59 13.31 -6.08 -16.23
CA ARG A 59 14.31 -5.71 -15.22
C ARG A 59 13.67 -5.51 -13.86
N PHE A 60 12.55 -4.80 -13.80
CA PHE A 60 11.95 -4.35 -12.54
C PHE A 60 10.44 -4.53 -12.53
N VAL A 61 9.90 -4.87 -11.36
CA VAL A 61 8.48 -4.68 -11.05
C VAL A 61 8.37 -3.62 -9.95
N HIS A 62 7.53 -2.61 -10.20
CA HIS A 62 7.20 -1.59 -9.20
C HIS A 62 5.80 -1.83 -8.67
N GLU A 63 5.71 -2.17 -7.39
CA GLU A 63 4.46 -2.29 -6.67
C GLU A 63 4.05 -0.95 -6.07
N SER A 64 2.76 -0.62 -6.12
CA SER A 64 2.21 0.57 -5.47
C SER A 64 0.81 0.32 -4.95
N ARG A 65 0.66 0.32 -3.63
CA ARG A 65 -0.63 0.18 -2.96
C ARG A 65 -1.21 1.56 -2.65
N LYS A 66 -2.47 1.77 -3.02
CA LYS A 66 -3.25 2.94 -2.64
C LYS A 66 -4.22 2.56 -1.53
N PHE A 67 -4.53 3.51 -0.65
CA PHE A 67 -5.52 3.30 0.41
C PHE A 67 -6.83 4.00 0.07
N SER A 68 -7.94 3.36 0.41
CA SER A 68 -9.27 3.97 0.38
C SER A 68 -9.47 4.90 1.59
N ASN A 69 -10.53 5.72 1.53
CA ASN A 69 -10.90 6.56 2.66
C ASN A 69 -11.26 5.73 3.89
N GLU A 70 -11.97 4.63 3.66
CA GLU A 70 -12.40 3.69 4.69
C GLU A 70 -11.20 3.05 5.38
N PHE A 71 -10.18 2.65 4.61
CA PHE A 71 -8.98 2.05 5.16
C PHE A 71 -8.07 3.06 5.89
N VAL A 72 -7.97 4.29 5.39
CA VAL A 72 -7.29 5.38 6.12
C VAL A 72 -8.01 5.65 7.44
N GLN A 73 -9.34 5.69 7.45
CA GLN A 73 -10.13 5.85 8.68
C GLN A 73 -9.87 4.71 9.67
N GLU A 74 -9.84 3.47 9.20
CA GLU A 74 -9.51 2.31 10.02
C GLU A 74 -8.10 2.44 10.66
N CYS A 75 -7.11 2.90 9.89
CA CYS A 75 -5.76 3.15 10.41
C CYS A 75 -5.76 4.21 11.51
N ILE A 76 -6.48 5.31 11.32
CA ILE A 76 -6.65 6.36 12.33
C ILE A 76 -7.30 5.80 13.60
N ASP A 77 -8.36 4.98 13.47
CA ASP A 77 -9.08 4.42 14.60
C ASP A 77 -8.23 3.39 15.37
N ARG A 78 -7.43 2.59 14.66
CA ARG A 78 -6.44 1.69 15.28
C ARG A 78 -5.38 2.47 16.04
N LEU A 79 -4.86 3.56 15.48
CA LEU A 79 -3.91 4.44 16.15
C LEU A 79 -4.53 5.08 17.40
N ARG A 80 -5.77 5.56 17.32
CA ARG A 80 -6.52 6.09 18.48
C ARG A 80 -6.72 5.03 19.55
N LYS A 81 -7.07 3.80 19.18
CA LYS A 81 -7.20 2.68 20.10
C LYS A 81 -5.87 2.36 20.80
N LYS A 82 -4.76 2.43 20.06
CA LYS A 82 -3.42 2.07 20.56
C LYS A 82 -2.78 3.16 21.43
N TYR A 83 -2.98 4.43 21.09
CA TYR A 83 -2.26 5.56 21.69
C TYR A 83 -3.16 6.58 22.40
N GLY A 84 -4.48 6.48 22.26
CA GLY A 84 -5.43 7.44 22.82
C GLY A 84 -5.61 8.69 21.97
N GLN A 85 -6.72 9.40 22.19
CA GLN A 85 -7.07 10.62 21.46
C GLN A 85 -6.16 11.81 21.77
N SER A 86 -5.47 11.83 22.92
CA SER A 86 -4.46 12.84 23.22
C SER A 86 -3.27 12.78 22.25
N ASN A 87 -2.93 11.58 21.77
CA ASN A 87 -1.84 11.36 20.81
C ASN A 87 -2.33 11.32 19.35
N VAL A 88 -3.62 11.05 19.14
CA VAL A 88 -4.27 11.04 17.82
C VAL A 88 -5.55 11.89 17.88
N PRO A 89 -5.41 13.23 17.83
CA PRO A 89 -6.52 14.16 18.03
C PRO A 89 -7.68 13.95 17.04
N PRO A 90 -8.90 14.44 17.35
CA PRO A 90 -10.03 14.43 16.42
C PRO A 90 -9.73 15.10 15.07
N ASP A 91 -8.85 16.10 15.06
CA ASP A 91 -8.41 16.82 13.85
C ASP A 91 -7.65 15.92 12.85
N VAL A 92 -7.17 14.75 13.28
CA VAL A 92 -6.58 13.74 12.41
C VAL A 92 -7.72 13.04 11.65
N THR A 93 -7.93 13.46 10.40
CA THR A 93 -9.05 13.01 9.58
C THR A 93 -8.59 12.56 8.20
N VAL A 94 -9.40 11.72 7.54
CA VAL A 94 -9.16 11.27 6.16
C VAL A 94 -9.03 12.45 5.19
N ALA A 95 -9.88 13.47 5.34
CA ALA A 95 -9.83 14.66 4.48
C ALA A 95 -8.48 15.40 4.58
N ARG A 96 -7.91 15.45 5.78
CA ARG A 96 -6.61 16.10 6.03
C ARG A 96 -5.43 15.25 5.55
N TYR A 97 -5.53 13.94 5.69
CA TYR A 97 -4.59 12.99 5.10
C TYR A 97 -4.43 13.24 3.60
N TRP A 98 -5.53 13.30 2.84
CA TRP A 98 -5.47 13.52 1.39
C TRP A 98 -5.10 14.95 0.97
N LYS A 99 -5.33 15.94 1.84
CA LYS A 99 -4.86 17.32 1.63
C LYS A 99 -3.37 17.50 1.95
N ASN A 100 -2.70 16.46 2.45
CA ASN A 100 -1.32 16.51 2.92
C ASN A 100 -1.09 17.65 3.93
N ASP A 101 -2.01 17.81 4.89
CA ASP A 101 -1.96 18.88 5.89
C ASP A 101 -1.93 18.37 7.34
N LEU A 102 -1.75 17.06 7.55
CA LEU A 102 -1.57 16.44 8.86
C LEU A 102 -0.29 16.89 9.57
N TRP A 103 0.74 17.32 8.82
CA TRP A 103 1.97 17.91 9.39
C TRP A 103 1.71 19.16 10.25
N LYS A 104 0.55 19.81 10.07
CA LYS A 104 0.13 20.96 10.87
C LYS A 104 -0.38 20.57 12.25
N ILE A 105 -0.68 19.29 12.49
CA ILE A 105 -1.12 18.78 13.78
C ILE A 105 0.12 18.38 14.58
N LYS A 106 0.41 19.13 15.64
CA LYS A 106 1.46 18.76 16.58
C LYS A 106 0.96 17.60 17.45
N THR A 107 1.75 16.55 17.52
CA THR A 107 1.50 15.41 18.41
C THR A 107 2.79 15.07 19.13
N ASP A 108 2.75 14.94 20.45
CA ASP A 108 3.96 14.64 21.25
C ASP A 108 4.50 13.24 20.96
N ARG A 109 3.60 12.31 20.56
CA ARG A 109 3.94 10.91 20.26
C ARG A 109 4.59 10.71 18.89
N PHE A 110 4.23 11.52 17.90
CA PHE A 110 4.74 11.40 16.52
C PHE A 110 5.54 12.65 16.15
N PRO A 111 6.78 12.78 16.65
CA PRO A 111 7.65 13.88 16.28
C PRO A 111 8.00 13.75 14.78
N GLY A 112 7.38 14.57 13.94
CA GLY A 112 7.71 14.65 12.52
C GLY A 112 6.52 14.72 11.58
N ASN A 113 5.38 14.07 11.93
CA ASN A 113 4.03 14.12 11.32
C ASN A 113 3.32 12.77 11.58
N ILE A 114 2.02 12.81 11.86
CA ILE A 114 1.20 11.61 12.12
C ILE A 114 0.84 10.83 10.83
N ASP A 115 1.03 11.43 9.65
CA ASP A 115 0.83 10.73 8.37
C ASP A 115 1.72 9.48 8.23
N VAL A 116 2.96 9.53 8.72
CA VAL A 116 3.90 8.41 8.71
C VAL A 116 3.31 7.24 9.49
N ALA A 117 2.78 7.50 10.69
CA ALA A 117 2.16 6.46 11.50
C ALA A 117 0.92 5.85 10.84
N ILE A 118 0.14 6.65 10.10
CA ILE A 118 -1.01 6.16 9.32
C ILE A 118 -0.52 5.27 8.17
N ASN A 119 0.52 5.69 7.45
CA ASN A 119 1.10 4.95 6.33
C ASN A 119 1.75 3.63 6.78
N GLU A 120 2.49 3.64 7.89
CA GLU A 120 3.08 2.45 8.51
C GLU A 120 1.98 1.46 8.93
N MET A 121 0.96 1.94 9.65
CA MET A 121 -0.20 1.11 10.02
C MET A 121 -0.89 0.49 8.80
N GLY A 122 -1.08 1.28 7.74
CA GLY A 122 -1.66 0.82 6.48
C GLY A 122 -0.78 -0.22 5.77
N THR A 123 0.55 -0.03 5.80
CA THR A 123 1.54 -0.92 5.20
C THR A 123 1.61 -2.27 5.92
N GLU A 124 1.51 -2.27 7.24
CA GLU A 124 1.49 -3.50 8.07
C GLU A 124 0.14 -4.22 8.04
N THR A 125 -0.93 -3.53 7.63
CA THR A 125 -2.29 -4.07 7.63
C THR A 125 -2.61 -4.70 6.28
N SER A 126 -2.70 -6.03 6.29
CA SER A 126 -3.24 -6.83 5.18
C SER A 126 -4.64 -7.31 5.49
N LYS A 127 -5.54 -7.28 4.50
CA LYS A 127 -6.83 -7.99 4.61
C LYS A 127 -6.71 -9.51 4.51
N TYR A 128 -5.55 -10.03 4.12
CA TYR A 128 -5.28 -11.48 3.98
C TYR A 128 -4.56 -12.07 5.18
N ARG A 129 -4.19 -11.23 6.16
CA ARG A 129 -3.61 -11.73 7.41
C ARG A 129 -4.70 -12.51 8.14
N LYS A 130 -4.49 -13.82 8.32
CA LYS A 130 -5.31 -14.58 9.25
C LYS A 130 -5.06 -14.00 10.64
N VAL A 131 -6.13 -13.62 11.34
CA VAL A 131 -6.05 -13.34 12.77
C VAL A 131 -5.67 -14.67 13.42
N VAL A 132 -4.46 -14.73 13.98
CA VAL A 132 -3.96 -15.88 14.74
C VAL A 132 -4.49 -15.78 16.15
#